data_AF-A0A843DT28-F1
#
_entry.id   AF-A0A843DT28-F1
#
_cell.length_a   1.000
_cell.length_b   1.000
_cell.length_c   1.000
_cell.angle_alpha   90.00
_cell.angle_beta   90.00
_cell.angle_gamma   90.00
#
_symmetry.space_group_name_H-M   'P 1'
#
loop_
_entity.id
_entity.type
_entity.pdbx_description
1 polymer ?
#
loop_
_entity_poly.entity_id
_entity_poly.type
_entity_poly.pdbx_seq_one_letter_code
_entity_poly.pdbx_strand_id
1 'polypeptide(L)' 'MITVMKFGGTSVGSAEAIERVANIIVNTEGDKVVVASAMSGITNFLVQVVDSPTKDIDEIVQQFANKHIMAAEQ' A
#
# COMPACT_ATOMS: atom_id res chain seq x y z
N MET A 1 -2.20 0.08 27.66
CA MET A 1 -1.99 1.29 26.83
C MET A 1 -1.91 0.82 25.40
N ILE A 2 -2.66 1.44 24.48
CA ILE A 2 -2.69 1.02 23.07
C ILE A 2 -1.55 1.73 22.33
N THR A 3 -0.77 0.98 21.54
CA THR A 3 0.27 1.50 20.67
C THR A 3 -0.27 1.71 19.26
N VAL A 4 -0.11 2.91 18.71
CA VAL A 4 -0.50 3.22 17.32
C VAL A 4 0.75 3.17 16.44
N MET A 5 0.73 2.34 15.39
CA MET A 5 1.86 2.11 14.49
C MET A 5 1.49 2.57 13.08
N LYS A 6 2.21 3.58 12.56
CA LYS A 6 1.96 4.11 11.20
C LYS A 6 3.04 3.67 10.23
N PHE A 7 2.62 3.12 9.09
CA PHE A 7 3.50 2.70 8.00
C PHE A 7 3.22 3.51 6.73
N GLY A 8 4.27 4.08 6.12
CA GLY A 8 4.17 4.86 4.89
C GLY A 8 4.15 3.98 3.64
N GLY A 9 3.94 4.60 2.48
CA GLY A 9 3.77 3.84 1.23
C GLY A 9 4.99 3.02 0.80
N THR A 10 6.21 3.42 1.18
CA THR A 10 7.41 2.60 0.96
C THR A 10 7.45 1.36 1.85
N SER A 11 6.95 1.47 3.08
CA SER A 11 6.83 0.35 4.02
C SER A 11 5.77 -0.67 3.60
N VAL A 12 4.83 -0.28 2.73
CA VAL A 12 3.80 -1.17 2.18
C VAL A 12 3.86 -1.23 0.65
N GLY A 13 5.04 -1.02 0.07
CA GLY A 13 5.21 -0.88 -1.38
C GLY A 13 5.34 -2.20 -2.15
N SER A 14 5.69 -3.29 -1.47
CA SER A 14 5.89 -4.63 -2.03
C SER A 14 5.55 -5.68 -0.97
N ALA A 15 5.42 -6.94 -1.37
CA ALA A 15 5.16 -8.06 -0.45
C ALA A 15 6.25 -8.17 0.63
N GLU A 16 7.52 -8.07 0.25
CA GLU A 16 8.64 -8.16 1.21
C GLU A 16 8.64 -6.98 2.19
N ALA A 17 8.20 -5.79 1.75
CA ALA A 17 8.05 -4.65 2.64
C ALA A 17 6.93 -4.86 3.66
N ILE A 18 5.79 -5.41 3.21
CA ILE A 18 4.66 -5.78 4.06
C ILE A 18 5.08 -6.86 5.07
N GLU A 19 5.86 -7.85 4.66
CA GLU A 19 6.37 -8.89 5.56
C GLU A 19 7.26 -8.31 6.65
N ARG A 20 8.17 -7.37 6.32
CA ARG A 20 8.96 -6.65 7.32
C ARG A 20 8.08 -5.86 8.29
N VAL A 21 7.03 -5.21 7.80
CA VAL A 21 6.05 -4.51 8.64
C VAL A 21 5.30 -5.47 9.56
N ALA A 22 4.84 -6.60 9.04
CA ALA A 22 4.17 -7.64 9.82
C ALA A 22 5.08 -8.15 10.95
N ASN A 23 6.35 -8.40 10.66
CA ASN A 23 7.35 -8.79 11.66
C ASN A 23 7.53 -7.73 12.76
N ILE A 24 7.53 -6.43 12.42
CA ILE A 24 7.58 -5.36 13.43
C ILE A 24 6.33 -5.39 14.32
N ILE A 25 5.14 -5.57 13.73
CA ILE A 25 3.86 -5.58 14.46
C ILE A 25 3.77 -6.78 15.41
N VAL A 26 4.11 -7.98 14.94
CA VAL A 26 4.03 -9.22 15.73
C VAL A 26 5.01 -9.21 16.90
N ASN A 27 6.20 -8.64 16.70
CA ASN A 27 7.23 -8.53 17.75
C ASN A 27 7.03 -7.32 18.69
N THR A 28 6.01 -6.50 18.49
CA THR A 28 5.66 -5.40 19.40
C THR A 28 4.63 -5.91 20.41
N GLU A 29 4.88 -5.81 21.71
CA GLU A 29 3.95 -6.25 22.74
C GLU A 29 2.77 -5.28 22.96
N GLY A 30 1.70 -5.77 23.62
CA GLY A 30 0.53 -4.97 23.99
C GLY A 30 -0.51 -4.80 22.90
N ASP A 31 -1.59 -4.08 23.21
CA ASP A 31 -2.66 -3.78 22.25
C ASP A 31 -2.17 -2.78 21.19
N LYS A 32 -2.49 -3.05 19.93
CA LYS A 32 -1.94 -2.32 18.78
C LYS A 32 -3.03 -1.88 17.82
N VAL A 33 -2.85 -0.70 17.23
CA VAL A 33 -3.61 -0.21 16.08
C VAL A 33 -2.63 0.12 14.97
N VAL A 34 -2.86 -0.43 13.78
CA VAL A 34 -2.00 -0.24 12.61
C VAL A 34 -2.68 0.70 11.63
N VAL A 35 -1.95 1.74 11.22
CA VAL A 35 -2.38 2.70 10.20
C VAL A 35 -1.44 2.57 9.00
N ALA A 36 -1.97 2.25 7.84
CA ALA A 36 -1.19 2.14 6.61
C ALA A 36 -1.56 3.26 5.62
N SER A 37 -0.57 3.77 4.89
CA SER A 37 -0.79 4.52 3.66
C SER A 37 -1.09 3.58 2.49
N ALA A 38 -1.46 4.11 1.33
CA ALA A 38 -1.47 3.33 0.09
C ALA A 38 -0.05 2.88 -0.31
N MET A 39 0.06 1.82 -1.13
CA MET A 39 1.34 1.35 -1.65
C MET A 39 2.09 2.47 -2.38
N SER A 40 3.43 2.43 -2.36
CA SER A 40 4.30 3.47 -2.92
C SER A 40 3.85 3.92 -4.32
N GLY A 41 3.58 5.22 -4.48
CA GLY A 41 3.18 5.82 -5.76
C GLY A 41 1.70 5.65 -6.15
N ILE A 42 0.89 4.84 -5.45
CA ILE A 42 -0.53 4.65 -5.79
C ILE A 42 -1.34 5.93 -5.64
N THR A 43 -1.14 6.70 -4.57
CA THR A 43 -1.86 7.97 -4.40
C THR A 43 -1.54 8.96 -5.52
N ASN A 44 -0.26 9.09 -5.90
CA ASN A 44 0.14 9.97 -7.00
C ASN A 44 -0.44 9.51 -8.34
N PHE A 45 -0.48 8.20 -8.59
CA PHE A 45 -1.13 7.63 -9.77
C PHE A 45 -2.62 8.01 -9.82
N LEU A 46 -3.35 7.84 -8.71
CA LEU A 46 -4.78 8.19 -8.65
C LEU A 46 -5.03 9.69 -8.83
N VAL A 47 -4.19 10.54 -8.25
CA VAL A 47 -4.27 12.00 -8.46
C VAL A 47 -4.06 12.33 -9.94
N GLN A 48 -3.07 11.74 -10.61
CA GLN A 48 -2.81 11.95 -12.03
C GLN A 48 -4.00 11.52 -12.91
N VAL A 49 -4.68 10.41 -12.57
CA VAL A 49 -5.88 9.96 -13.28
C VAL A 49 -7.01 10.99 -13.17
N VAL A 50 -7.18 11.62 -12.01
CA VAL A 50 -8.21 12.65 -11.80
C VAL A 50 -7.84 13.96 -12.48
N ASP A 51 -6.59 14.38 -12.38
CA ASP A 51 -6.11 15.67 -12.90
C ASP A 51 -5.95 15.65 -14.43
N SER A 52 -5.76 14.47 -15.03
CA SER A 52 -5.57 14.28 -16.47
C SER A 52 -6.33 13.05 -16.96
N PRO A 53 -7.68 13.13 -17.03
CA PRO A 53 -8.51 12.01 -17.43
C PRO A 53 -8.19 11.60 -18.88
N THR A 54 -7.60 10.42 -19.04
CA THR A 54 -7.37 9.76 -20.33
C THR A 54 -8.62 9.03 -20.81
N LYS A 55 -8.65 8.66 -22.09
CA LYS A 55 -9.75 7.87 -22.69
C LYS A 55 -9.61 6.37 -22.45
N ASP A 56 -8.42 5.90 -22.07
CA ASP A 56 -8.17 4.47 -21.86
C ASP A 56 -8.27 4.12 -20.37
N ILE A 57 -9.51 3.95 -19.91
CA ILE A 57 -9.81 3.58 -18.52
C ILE A 57 -9.38 2.13 -18.24
N ASP A 58 -9.47 1.26 -19.24
CA ASP A 58 -9.14 -0.16 -19.09
C ASP A 58 -7.63 -0.33 -18.81
N GLU A 59 -6.78 0.42 -19.51
CA GLU A 59 -5.33 0.41 -19.23
C GLU A 59 -5.03 0.89 -17.80
N ILE A 60 -5.66 1.97 -17.34
CA ILE A 60 -5.49 2.48 -15.96
C ILE A 60 -5.87 1.41 -14.94
N VAL A 61 -7.04 0.80 -15.12
CA VAL A 61 -7.55 -0.24 -14.21
C VAL A 61 -6.60 -1.42 -14.21
N GLN A 62 -6.11 -1.84 -15.38
CA GLN A 62 -5.16 -2.94 -15.49
C GLN A 62 -3.82 -2.62 -14.79
N GLN A 63 -3.26 -1.42 -14.99
CA GLN A 63 -2.03 -0.99 -14.32
C GLN A 63 -2.19 -0.95 -12.80
N PHE A 64 -3.30 -0.40 -12.31
CA PHE A 64 -3.63 -0.39 -10.89
C PHE A 64 -3.75 -1.82 -10.34
N ALA A 65 -4.52 -2.68 -11.01
CA ALA A 65 -4.74 -4.06 -10.58
C ALA A 65 -3.44 -4.86 -10.55
N ASN A 66 -2.62 -4.81 -11.60
CA ASN A 66 -1.37 -5.55 -11.70
C ASN A 66 -0.45 -5.26 -10.51
N LYS A 67 -0.33 -3.99 -10.11
CA LYS A 67 0.52 -3.61 -8.97
C LYS A 67 0.07 -4.21 -7.65
N HIS A 68 -1.23 -4.37 -7.44
CA HIS A 68 -1.78 -4.95 -6.21
C HIS A 68 -1.76 -6.48 -6.27
N ILE A 69 -2.10 -7.08 -7.41
CA ILE A 69 -2.07 -8.53 -7.61
C ILE A 69 -0.64 -9.07 -7.43
N MET A 70 0.36 -8.44 -8.05
CA MET A 70 1.76 -8.83 -7.88
C MET A 70 2.22 -8.83 -6.41
N ALA A 71 1.73 -7.90 -5.60
CA ALA A 71 2.06 -7.85 -4.17
C ALA A 71 1.26 -8.84 -3.33
N ALA A 72 0.10 -9.31 -3.80
CA ALA A 72 -0.75 -10.28 -3.12
C ALA A 72 -0.38 -11.74 -3.44
N GLU A 73 0.24 -11.98 -4.60
CA GLU A 73 0.63 -13.32 -5.08
C GLU A 73 2.06 -13.73 -4.68
N GLN A 74 2.83 -12.83 -4.06
CA GLN A 74 4.15 -13.09 -3.49
C GLN A 74 4.05 -13.48 -2.02
#